data_AF-A0A3L7T2N7-F1
#
_entry.id   AF-A0A3L7T2N7-F1
#
_cell.length_a   1.000
_cell.length_b   1.000
_cell.length_c   1.000
_cell.angle_alpha   90.00
_cell.angle_beta   90.00
_cell.angle_gamma   90.00
#
_symmetry.space_group_name_H-M   'P 1'
#
loop_
_entity.id
_entity.type
_entity.pdbx_description
1 polymer ?
#
loop_
_entity_poly.entity_id
_entity_poly.type
_entity_poly.pdbx_seq_one_letter_code
_entity_poly.pdbx_strand_id
1 'polypeptide(L)' 'MGERLGKGEKLAQFLPGMSQVAEGIFTAPSIREQAVRRNIDLPIIEQVYQVLQHGKSPKTAVQDLMNRAPRKE' A
#
# COMPACT_ATOMS: atom_id res chain seq x y z
N MET A 1 -13.55 -0.44 -0.18
CA MET A 1 -12.52 0.64 -0.10
C MET A 1 -11.27 0.25 -0.88
N GLY A 2 -10.58 -0.85 -0.53
CA GLY A 2 -9.46 -1.36 -1.34
C GLY A 2 -9.83 -1.61 -2.81
N GLU A 3 -11.04 -2.09 -3.08
CA GLU A 3 -11.56 -2.26 -4.45
C GLU A 3 -11.65 -0.94 -5.24
N ARG A 4 -12.15 0.13 -4.61
CA ARG A 4 -12.26 1.47 -5.23
C ARG A 4 -10.89 2.03 -5.58
N LEU A 5 -9.96 1.90 -4.65
CA LEU A 5 -8.55 2.24 -4.88
C LEU A 5 -7.98 1.39 -6.03
N GLY A 6 -8.26 0.09 -6.06
CA GLY A 6 -7.87 -0.83 -7.14
C GLY A 6 -8.46 -0.48 -8.51
N LYS A 7 -9.66 0.10 -8.55
CA LYS A 7 -10.30 0.66 -9.76
C LYS A 7 -9.67 1.98 -10.21
N GLY A 8 -8.71 2.52 -9.46
CA GLY A 8 -7.98 3.75 -9.78
C GLY A 8 -8.59 5.01 -9.19
N GLU A 9 -9.62 4.90 -8.35
CA GLU A 9 -10.17 6.05 -7.62
C GLU A 9 -9.12 6.57 -6.62
N LYS A 10 -8.95 7.89 -6.56
CA LYS A 10 -8.01 8.52 -5.62
C LYS A 10 -8.62 8.58 -4.23
N LEU A 11 -7.84 8.24 -3.21
CA LEU A 11 -8.22 8.33 -1.80
C LEU A 11 -8.90 9.66 -1.43
N ALA A 12 -8.35 10.78 -1.90
CA ALA A 12 -8.90 12.11 -1.65
C ALA A 12 -10.34 12.31 -2.13
N GLN A 13 -10.81 11.52 -3.12
CA GLN A 13 -12.16 11.65 -3.68
C GLN A 13 -13.23 10.98 -2.82
N PHE A 14 -12.85 10.05 -1.94
CA PHE A 14 -13.81 9.26 -1.17
C PHE A 14 -13.49 9.12 0.32
N LEU A 15 -12.33 9.57 0.79
CA LEU A 15 -12.09 9.70 2.22
C LEU A 15 -13.08 10.66 2.89
N PRO A 16 -13.32 11.87 2.33
CA PRO A 16 -14.28 12.79 2.92
C PRO A 16 -15.69 12.20 2.79
N GLY A 17 -16.31 11.87 3.93
CA GLY A 17 -17.67 11.32 3.98
C GLY A 17 -17.76 9.81 4.24
N MET A 18 -16.65 9.10 4.46
CA MET A 18 -16.73 7.73 4.97
C MET A 18 -17.06 7.71 6.46
N SER A 19 -18.10 6.95 6.82
CA SER A 19 -18.44 6.64 8.22
C SER A 19 -17.54 5.56 8.83
N GLN A 20 -16.90 4.74 7.98
CA GLN A 20 -16.04 3.64 8.40
C GLN A 20 -14.55 4.00 8.20
N VAL A 21 -13.75 3.81 9.24
CA VAL A 21 -12.30 4.02 9.21
C VAL A 21 -11.63 2.91 8.41
N ALA A 22 -10.79 3.31 7.45
CA ALA A 22 -9.92 2.38 6.74
C ALA A 22 -8.59 2.23 7.49
N GLU A 23 -8.54 1.33 8.47
CA GLU A 23 -7.37 1.09 9.32
C GLU A 23 -6.07 0.91 8.53
N GLY A 24 -6.13 0.17 7.41
CA GLY A 24 -4.99 -0.09 6.54
C GLY A 24 -4.28 1.17 6.00
N ILE A 25 -4.99 2.31 5.89
CA ILE A 25 -4.37 3.59 5.50
C ILE A 25 -3.32 4.02 6.52
N PHE A 26 -3.62 3.85 7.80
CA PHE A 26 -2.81 4.31 8.92
C PHE A 26 -1.81 3.24 9.40
N THR A 27 -2.22 1.97 9.30
CA THR A 27 -1.40 0.84 9.76
C THR A 27 -0.24 0.53 8.80
N ALA A 28 -0.43 0.64 7.48
CA ALA A 28 0.62 0.31 6.52
C ALA A 28 1.88 1.20 6.66
N PRO A 29 1.78 2.55 6.78
CA PRO A 29 2.94 3.40 7.09
C PRO A 29 3.64 3.01 8.39
N SER A 30 2.88 2.72 9.45
CA SER A 30 3.41 2.34 10.76
C SER A 30 4.19 1.02 10.70
N ILE A 31 3.64 0.01 10.04
CA ILE A 31 4.32 -1.29 9.85
C ILE A 31 5.58 -1.12 8.99
N ARG A 32 5.51 -0.36 7.89
CA ARG A 32 6.66 -0.09 7.04
C ARG A 32 7.80 0.52 7.84
N GLU A 33 7.52 1.53 8.66
CA GLU A 33 8.53 2.20 9.48
C GLU A 33 9.22 1.20 10.44
N GLN A 34 8.46 0.34 11.09
CA GLN A 34 9.02 -0.71 11.95
C GLN A 34 9.86 -1.71 11.17
N ALA A 35 9.43 -2.09 9.97
CA ALA A 35 10.16 -3.01 9.10
C ALA A 35 11.50 -2.43 8.64
N VAL A 36 11.52 -1.15 8.23
CA VAL A 36 12.76 -0.43 7.86
C VAL A 36 13.73 -0.38 9.03
N ARG A 37 13.26 -0.03 10.23
CA ARG A 37 14.11 0.01 11.45
C ARG A 37 14.71 -1.35 11.80
N ARG A 38 14.02 -2.44 11.46
CA ARG A 38 14.43 -3.83 11.75
C ARG A 38 15.10 -4.52 10.57
N ASN A 39 15.30 -3.82 9.45
CA ASN A 39 15.81 -4.36 8.19
C ASN A 39 15.01 -5.60 7.71
N ILE A 40 13.69 -5.56 7.83
CA ILE A 40 12.78 -6.63 7.39
C ILE A 40 12.17 -6.23 6.04
N ASP A 41 12.37 -7.09 5.03
CA ASP A 41 11.74 -6.92 3.72
C ASP A 41 10.24 -7.28 3.79
N LEU A 42 9.37 -6.29 3.56
CA LEU A 42 7.90 -6.42 3.48
C LEU A 42 7.40 -5.87 2.13
N PRO A 43 7.59 -6.60 1.02
CA PRO A 43 7.34 -6.09 -0.33
C PRO A 43 5.89 -5.65 -0.55
N ILE A 44 4.92 -6.38 0.02
CA ILE A 44 3.50 -6.03 -0.09
C ILE A 44 3.20 -4.71 0.64
N ILE A 45 3.71 -4.55 1.86
CA ILE A 45 3.51 -3.33 2.65
C ILE A 45 4.18 -2.14 1.97
N GLU A 46 5.37 -2.32 1.39
CA GLU A 46 6.04 -1.27 0.63
C GLU A 46 5.17 -0.82 -0.55
N GLN A 47 4.64 -1.75 -1.34
CA GLN A 47 3.79 -1.38 -2.47
C GLN A 47 2.48 -0.73 -2.04
N VAL A 48 1.85 -1.20 -0.97
CA VAL A 48 0.65 -0.56 -0.39
C VAL A 48 0.98 0.86 0.08
N TYR A 49 2.10 1.06 0.77
CA TYR A 49 2.56 2.38 1.20
C TYR A 49 2.77 3.34 0.02
N GLN A 50 3.37 2.87 -1.07
CA GLN A 50 3.55 3.67 -2.29
C GLN A 50 2.21 4.07 -2.93
N VAL A 51 1.23 3.18 -2.96
CA VAL A 51 -0.13 3.50 -3.46
C VAL A 51 -0.80 4.55 -2.57
N LEU A 52 -0.75 4.37 -1.25
CA LEU A 52 -1.44 5.22 -0.28
C LEU A 52 -0.81 6.62 -0.14
N GLN A 53 0.52 6.70 -0.09
CA GLN A 53 1.24 7.93 0.26
C GLN A 53 1.85 8.64 -0.95
N HIS A 54 2.20 7.90 -2.00
CA HIS A 54 2.88 8.44 -3.18
C HIS A 54 1.99 8.40 -4.44
N GLY A 55 0.74 7.95 -4.32
CA GLY A 55 -0.21 7.91 -5.43
C GLY A 55 0.19 6.94 -6.54
N LYS A 56 1.05 5.95 -6.24
CA LYS A 56 1.42 4.91 -7.19
C LYS A 56 0.17 4.17 -7.67
N SER A 57 0.10 3.88 -8.97
CA SER A 57 -1.04 3.13 -9.50
C SER A 57 -1.07 1.70 -8.92
N PRO A 58 -2.24 1.17 -8.51
CA PRO A 58 -2.35 -0.22 -8.03
C PRO A 58 -1.85 -1.23 -9.08
N LYS A 59 -2.07 -0.95 -10.37
CA LYS A 59 -1.59 -1.80 -11.46
C LYS A 59 -0.06 -1.88 -11.47
N THR A 60 0.63 -0.75 -11.37
CA THR A 60 2.09 -0.71 -11.28
C THR A 60 2.59 -1.39 -10.01
N ALA A 61 1.93 -1.16 -8.88
CA ALA A 61 2.27 -1.83 -7.61
C ALA A 61 2.22 -3.36 -7.73
N VAL A 62 1.19 -3.91 -8.37
CA VAL A 62 1.10 -5.35 -8.64
C VAL A 62 2.20 -5.80 -9.61
N GLN A 63 2.45 -5.07 -10.70
CA GLN A 63 3.52 -5.40 -11.65
C GLN A 63 4.88 -5.49 -10.96
N ASP A 64 5.19 -4.56 -10.06
CA ASP A 64 6.45 -4.55 -9.32
C ASP A 64 6.57 -5.75 -8.36
N LEU A 65 5.47 -6.18 -7.74
CA LEU A 65 5.45 -7.40 -6.92
C LEU A 65 5.73 -8.64 -7.77
N MET A 66 5.09 -8.73 -8.93
CA MET A 66 5.20 -9.89 -9.82
C MET A 66 6.59 -9.99 -10.48
N ASN A 67 7.24 -8.85 -10.70
CA ASN A 67 8.58 -8.77 -11.29
C ASN A 67 9.72 -8.80 -10.25
N ARG A 68 9.38 -8.88 -8.96
CA ARG A 68 10.38 -8.92 -7.88
C ARG A 68 11.17 -10.22 -7.95
N ALA A 69 12.47 -10.13 -7.66
CA ALA A 69 13.29 -11.32 -7.45
C ALA A 69 12.71 -12.19 -6.31
N PRO A 70 12.68 -13.53 -6.48
CA PRO A 70 12.28 -14.42 -5.40
C PRO A 70 13.22 -14.25 -4.21
N ARG A 71 12.65 -14.34 -3.00
CA ARG A 71 13.46 -14.35 -1.77
C ARG A 71 14.23 -15.67 -1.73
N LYS A 72 15.53 -15.63 -1.44
CA LYS A 72 16.27 -16.85 -1.08
C LYS A 72 15.65 -17.41 0.21
N GLU A 73 15.28 -18.68 0.17
CA GLU A 73 14.89 -19.45 1.36
C GLU A 73 16.09 -19.62 2.31
#